data_AF-A0A950VIP5-F1
#
_entry.id   AF-A0A950VIP5-F1
#
_cell.length_a   1.000
_cell.length_b   1.000
_cell.length_c   1.000
_cell.angle_alpha   90.00
_cell.angle_beta   90.00
_cell.angle_gamma   90.00
#
_symmetry.space_group_name_H-M   'P 1'
#
loop_
_entity.id
_entity.type
_entity.pdbx_description
1 polymer ?
#
loop_
_entity_poly.entity_id
_entity_poly.type
_entity_poly.pdbx_seq_one_letter_code
_entity_poly.pdbx_strand_id
1 'polypeptide(L)'
;MTQRQLALRTGINPATMNRIERSQRRPTLGQLLSLAKVLQVSLQWFLRATNWPGVDLPDIAIELHNLGIVDLVPSQVQVPGAFRPREEVIALALTGNEPEPRVIEALPAALAWHPWNVPLLRAFGQTAGRQTVYRIAWLADITLAIDKHFGFPLGCPGRKSLARFLTRVQPPGEDRSTTPRSLDGLGRPTEQGRLHPIWRRWHISYAADLTVFRDRAEHLKALLAGKPMGEGPHQDGRTDPPITG
;
A
#
# COMPACT_ATOMS: atom_id res chain seq x y z
N MET A 1 -30.45 -20.70 7.96
CA MET A 1 -31.51 -20.11 7.11
C MET A 1 -31.91 -21.13 6.07
N THR A 2 -33.20 -21.31 5.78
CA THR A 2 -33.64 -22.30 4.76
C THR A 2 -33.55 -21.74 3.34
N GLN A 3 -33.47 -22.60 2.32
CA GLN A 3 -33.40 -22.19 0.91
C GLN A 3 -34.59 -21.32 0.49
N ARG A 4 -35.81 -21.65 0.95
CA ARG A 4 -37.02 -20.87 0.69
C ARG A 4 -36.95 -19.48 1.32
N GLN A 5 -36.42 -19.37 2.54
CA GLN A 5 -36.20 -18.08 3.20
C GLN A 5 -35.15 -17.24 2.46
N LEU A 6 -34.07 -17.86 1.98
CA LEU A 6 -33.02 -17.20 1.20
C LEU A 6 -33.58 -16.65 -0.12
N ALA A 7 -34.32 -17.47 -0.87
CA ALA A 7 -34.96 -17.09 -2.12
C ALA A 7 -35.91 -15.90 -1.94
N LEU A 8 -36.76 -15.94 -0.89
CA LEU A 8 -37.66 -14.84 -0.54
C LEU A 8 -36.90 -13.55 -0.24
N ARG A 9 -35.86 -13.60 0.61
CA ARG A 9 -35.10 -12.42 1.04
C ARG A 9 -34.26 -11.81 -0.08
N THR A 10 -33.78 -12.61 -1.02
CA THR A 10 -32.93 -12.15 -2.14
C THR A 10 -33.73 -11.71 -3.36
N GLY A 11 -35.04 -12.01 -3.40
CA GLY A 11 -35.88 -11.81 -4.59
C GLY A 11 -35.56 -12.79 -5.72
N ILE A 12 -34.77 -13.84 -5.46
CA ILE A 12 -34.39 -14.84 -6.45
C ILE A 12 -35.44 -15.95 -6.44
N ASN A 13 -35.97 -16.30 -7.61
CA ASN A 13 -36.93 -17.39 -7.75
C ASN A 13 -36.37 -18.71 -7.15
N PRO A 14 -37.13 -19.46 -6.30
CA PRO A 14 -36.66 -20.68 -5.67
C PRO A 14 -36.09 -21.75 -6.63
N ALA A 15 -36.67 -21.91 -7.82
CA ALA A 15 -36.15 -22.83 -8.83
C ALA A 15 -34.79 -22.37 -9.38
N THR A 16 -34.57 -21.06 -9.50
CA THR A 16 -33.28 -20.49 -9.89
C THR A 16 -32.24 -20.67 -8.78
N MET A 17 -32.62 -20.45 -7.52
CA MET A 17 -31.76 -20.71 -6.36
C MET A 17 -31.28 -22.17 -6.34
N ASN A 18 -32.20 -23.12 -6.52
CA ASN A 18 -31.89 -24.54 -6.54
C ASN A 18 -30.90 -24.91 -7.66
N ARG A 19 -31.07 -24.30 -8.84
CA ARG A 19 -30.11 -24.49 -9.95
C ARG A 19 -28.74 -23.87 -9.66
N ILE A 20 -28.69 -22.73 -8.97
CA ILE A 20 -27.42 -22.11 -8.54
C ILE A 20 -26.69 -23.02 -7.54
N GLU A 21 -27.39 -23.48 -6.49
CA GLU A 21 -26.80 -24.34 -5.45
C GLU A 21 -26.29 -25.68 -6.01
N ARG A 22 -26.99 -26.25 -7.01
CA ARG A 22 -26.57 -27.47 -7.70
C ARG A 22 -25.53 -27.23 -8.80
N SER A 23 -24.98 -26.02 -8.92
CA SER A 23 -24.02 -25.64 -9.97
C SER A 23 -24.54 -25.82 -11.41
N GLN A 24 -25.86 -25.90 -11.60
CA GLN A 24 -26.53 -26.04 -12.90
C GLN A 24 -26.77 -24.68 -13.60
N ARG A 25 -26.51 -23.58 -12.90
CA ARG A 25 -26.59 -22.22 -13.42
C ARG A 25 -25.62 -21.32 -12.67
N ARG A 26 -24.83 -20.53 -13.40
CA ARG A 26 -24.01 -19.47 -12.79
C ARG A 26 -24.89 -18.29 -12.39
N PRO A 27 -24.75 -17.74 -11.18
CA PRO A 27 -25.46 -16.55 -10.77
C PRO A 27 -24.95 -15.32 -11.54
N THR A 28 -25.85 -14.38 -11.82
CA THR A 28 -25.51 -13.06 -12.37
C THR A 28 -24.89 -12.17 -11.28
N LEU A 29 -24.20 -11.09 -11.66
CA LEU A 29 -23.65 -10.14 -10.70
C LEU A 29 -24.72 -9.57 -9.77
N GLY A 30 -25.89 -9.19 -10.30
CA GLY A 30 -27.01 -8.70 -9.48
C GLY A 30 -27.50 -9.74 -8.46
N GLN A 31 -27.54 -11.02 -8.85
CA GLN A 31 -27.89 -12.12 -7.93
C GLN A 31 -26.82 -12.31 -6.85
N LEU A 32 -25.53 -12.25 -7.22
CA LEU A 32 -24.42 -12.33 -6.27
C LEU A 32 -24.44 -11.18 -5.26
N LEU A 33 -24.71 -9.94 -5.72
CA LEU A 33 -24.84 -8.78 -4.82
C LEU A 33 -26.02 -8.92 -3.87
N SER A 34 -27.17 -9.42 -4.36
CA SER A 34 -28.36 -9.66 -3.53
C SER A 34 -28.08 -10.75 -2.48
N LEU A 35 -27.40 -11.82 -2.88
CA LEU A 35 -26.95 -12.90 -1.99
C LEU A 35 -25.96 -12.39 -0.93
N ALA A 36 -24.94 -11.64 -1.34
CA ALA A 36 -23.96 -11.01 -0.45
C ALA A 36 -24.63 -10.14 0.61
N LYS A 37 -25.58 -9.30 0.19
CA LYS A 37 -26.36 -8.44 1.09
C LYS A 37 -27.18 -9.24 2.11
N VAL A 38 -27.89 -10.28 1.68
CA VAL A 38 -28.75 -11.07 2.58
C VAL A 38 -27.94 -11.95 3.53
N LEU A 39 -26.83 -12.53 3.05
CA LEU A 39 -25.95 -13.37 3.85
C LEU A 39 -24.95 -12.57 4.70
N GLN A 40 -24.86 -11.25 4.51
CA GLN A 40 -23.89 -10.38 5.18
C GLN A 40 -22.44 -10.86 4.97
N VAL A 41 -22.13 -11.31 3.75
CA VAL A 41 -20.79 -11.71 3.32
C VAL A 41 -20.29 -10.83 2.19
N SER A 42 -18.98 -10.78 1.99
CA SER A 42 -18.39 -10.05 0.87
C SER A 42 -18.74 -10.72 -0.48
N LEU A 43 -18.75 -9.93 -1.56
CA LEU A 43 -18.87 -10.50 -2.91
C LEU A 43 -17.72 -11.48 -3.20
N GLN A 44 -16.53 -11.22 -2.67
CA GLN A 44 -15.35 -12.08 -2.81
C GLN A 44 -15.55 -13.46 -2.20
N TRP A 45 -16.36 -13.60 -1.16
CA TRP A 45 -16.72 -14.91 -0.61
C TRP A 45 -17.29 -15.84 -1.67
N PHE A 46 -18.14 -15.33 -2.57
CA PHE A 46 -18.69 -16.13 -3.67
C PHE A 46 -17.67 -16.44 -4.76
N LEU A 47 -16.62 -15.63 -4.89
CA LEU A 47 -15.60 -15.79 -5.93
C LEU A 47 -14.46 -16.72 -5.48
N ARG A 48 -14.12 -16.69 -4.19
CA ARG A 48 -12.90 -17.35 -3.67
C ARG A 48 -13.12 -18.22 -2.45
N ALA A 49 -14.34 -18.25 -1.90
CA ALA A 49 -14.64 -18.87 -0.61
C ALA A 49 -13.82 -18.31 0.57
N THR A 50 -13.22 -17.12 0.41
CA THR A 50 -12.52 -16.38 1.48
C THR A 50 -13.09 -14.97 1.58
N ASN A 51 -13.23 -14.47 2.81
CA ASN A 51 -13.55 -13.06 3.06
C ASN A 51 -12.30 -12.18 3.16
N TRP A 52 -11.15 -12.81 3.39
CA TRP A 52 -9.89 -12.11 3.56
C TRP A 52 -9.19 -11.99 2.21
N PRO A 53 -8.81 -10.77 1.78
CA PRO A 53 -7.88 -10.62 0.68
C PRO A 53 -6.53 -11.24 1.09
N GLY A 54 -5.71 -11.67 0.13
CA GLY A 54 -4.35 -12.12 0.45
C GLY A 54 -3.52 -10.97 1.02
N VAL A 55 -2.34 -11.28 1.54
CA VAL A 55 -1.43 -10.29 2.17
C VAL A 55 -0.29 -9.88 1.25
N ASP A 56 -0.23 -10.45 0.05
CA ASP A 56 0.83 -10.18 -0.90
C ASP A 56 0.59 -8.83 -1.61
N LEU A 57 1.65 -8.29 -2.23
CA LEU A 57 1.57 -7.01 -2.92
C LEU A 57 0.42 -6.93 -3.94
N PRO A 58 0.15 -7.95 -4.78
CA PRO A 58 -0.99 -7.90 -5.71
C PRO A 58 -2.35 -7.78 -5.02
N ASP A 59 -2.50 -8.25 -3.78
CA ASP A 59 -3.73 -8.16 -3.00
C ASP A 59 -3.93 -6.79 -2.33
N ILE A 60 -2.85 -6.06 -2.06
CA ILE A 60 -2.90 -4.71 -1.44
C ILE A 60 -2.67 -3.56 -2.45
N ALA A 61 -2.32 -3.87 -3.70
CA ALA A 61 -1.97 -2.86 -4.70
C ALA A 61 -3.07 -1.84 -4.98
N ILE A 62 -4.35 -2.25 -5.05
CA ILE A 62 -5.47 -1.28 -5.20
C ILE A 62 -5.56 -0.37 -3.98
N GLU A 63 -5.34 -0.92 -2.79
CA GLU A 63 -5.45 -0.16 -1.55
C GLU A 63 -4.32 0.88 -1.48
N LEU A 64 -3.11 0.51 -1.90
CA LEU A 64 -1.96 1.42 -2.06
C LEU A 64 -2.20 2.45 -3.18
N HIS A 65 -2.82 2.07 -4.29
CA HIS A 65 -3.23 2.98 -5.35
C HIS A 65 -4.22 4.03 -4.80
N ASN A 66 -5.21 3.62 -4.02
CA ASN A 66 -6.16 4.52 -3.36
C ASN A 66 -5.50 5.41 -2.29
N LEU A 67 -4.33 5.04 -1.79
CA LEU A 67 -3.49 5.89 -0.94
C LEU A 67 -2.63 6.89 -1.73
N GLY A 68 -2.64 6.82 -3.06
CA GLY A 68 -1.93 7.73 -3.96
C GLY A 68 -0.71 7.12 -4.64
N ILE A 69 -0.39 5.84 -4.40
CA ILE A 69 0.71 5.14 -5.09
C ILE A 69 0.20 4.59 -6.42
N VAL A 70 -0.09 5.50 -7.36
CA VAL A 70 -0.88 5.22 -8.56
C VAL A 70 -0.16 4.44 -9.66
N ASP A 71 1.17 4.30 -9.59
CA ASP A 71 1.96 3.57 -10.57
C ASP A 71 2.18 2.09 -10.20
N LEU A 72 1.56 1.62 -9.12
CA LEU A 72 1.42 0.21 -8.77
C LEU A 72 0.23 -0.38 -9.54
N VAL A 73 0.41 -0.61 -10.84
CA VAL A 73 -0.57 -1.37 -11.64
C VAL A 73 0.01 -2.76 -11.90
N PRO A 74 -0.21 -3.74 -11.01
CA PRO A 74 0.16 -5.12 -11.33
C PRO A 74 -0.70 -5.62 -12.49
N SER A 75 -0.12 -6.47 -13.35
CA SER A 75 -0.81 -7.05 -14.51
C SER A 75 -2.05 -7.88 -14.13
N GLN A 76 -2.13 -8.29 -12.86
CA GLN A 76 -3.23 -9.06 -12.28
C GLN A 76 -3.62 -8.43 -10.95
N VAL A 77 -4.44 -7.39 -11.02
CA VAL A 77 -4.99 -6.74 -9.84
C VAL A 77 -6.10 -7.61 -9.23
N GLN A 78 -6.02 -7.92 -7.94
CA GLN A 78 -7.09 -8.59 -7.21
C GLN A 78 -7.89 -7.55 -6.41
N VAL A 79 -9.19 -7.44 -6.68
CA VAL A 79 -10.08 -6.55 -5.93
C VAL A 79 -10.34 -7.15 -4.54
N PRO A 80 -10.02 -6.45 -3.44
CA PRO A 80 -10.30 -6.95 -2.10
C PRO A 80 -11.80 -6.97 -1.81
N GLY A 81 -12.24 -7.98 -1.06
CA GLY A 81 -13.64 -8.26 -0.76
C GLY A 81 -14.21 -7.28 0.26
N ALA A 82 -13.31 -6.74 1.08
CA ALA A 82 -13.52 -5.57 1.92
C ALA A 82 -12.21 -4.77 1.93
N PHE A 83 -12.29 -3.45 1.79
CA PHE A 83 -11.13 -2.58 1.95
C PHE A 83 -10.66 -2.61 3.40
N ARG A 84 -9.37 -2.83 3.58
CA ARG A 84 -8.72 -2.75 4.88
C ARG A 84 -8.63 -1.31 5.37
N PRO A 85 -8.52 -1.09 6.69
CA PRO A 85 -8.05 0.18 7.21
C PRO A 85 -6.68 0.52 6.60
N ARG A 86 -6.48 1.80 6.30
CA ARG A 86 -5.25 2.29 5.64
C ARG A 86 -4.00 1.92 6.45
N GLU A 87 -4.11 1.96 7.77
CA GLU A 87 -3.08 1.59 8.71
C GLU A 87 -2.61 0.14 8.54
N GLU A 88 -3.54 -0.78 8.26
CA GLU A 88 -3.24 -2.18 7.99
C GLU A 88 -2.52 -2.33 6.65
N VAL A 89 -2.97 -1.61 5.61
CA VAL A 89 -2.34 -1.61 4.28
C VAL A 89 -0.87 -1.19 4.37
N ILE A 90 -0.57 -0.11 5.11
CA ILE A 90 0.82 0.34 5.33
C ILE A 90 1.63 -0.72 6.08
N ALA A 91 1.05 -1.34 7.12
CA ALA A 91 1.73 -2.39 7.86
C ALA A 91 2.07 -3.59 6.96
N LEU A 92 1.10 -4.07 6.17
CA LEU A 92 1.27 -5.18 5.23
C LEU A 92 2.33 -4.87 4.17
N ALA A 93 2.31 -3.67 3.59
CA ALA A 93 3.31 -3.22 2.60
C ALA A 93 4.76 -3.23 3.14
N LEU A 94 4.93 -3.26 4.46
CA LEU A 94 6.21 -3.27 5.15
C LEU A 94 6.55 -4.61 5.81
N THR A 95 5.70 -5.63 5.64
CA THR A 95 5.98 -6.99 6.12
C THR A 95 7.01 -7.71 5.25
N GLY A 96 7.54 -8.82 5.77
CA GLY A 96 8.54 -9.63 5.06
C GLY A 96 9.96 -9.10 5.18
N ASN A 97 10.92 -9.80 4.58
CA ASN A 97 12.33 -9.41 4.66
C ASN A 97 12.74 -8.45 3.54
N GLU A 98 12.06 -8.48 2.40
CA GLU A 98 12.47 -7.79 1.17
C GLU A 98 11.28 -7.05 0.52
N PRO A 99 10.70 -6.04 1.18
CA PRO A 99 9.61 -5.25 0.58
C PRO A 99 10.08 -4.56 -0.70
N GLU A 100 9.18 -4.41 -1.68
CA GLU A 100 9.52 -3.83 -2.97
C GLU A 100 9.98 -2.36 -2.82
N PRO A 101 11.15 -1.95 -3.36
CA PRO A 101 11.66 -0.58 -3.18
C PRO A 101 10.71 0.49 -3.68
N ARG A 102 10.04 0.25 -4.81
CA ARG A 102 9.08 1.19 -5.38
C ARG A 102 7.93 1.50 -4.41
N VAL A 103 7.57 0.53 -3.56
CA VAL A 103 6.59 0.70 -2.48
C VAL A 103 7.23 1.47 -1.34
N ILE A 104 8.40 1.04 -0.85
CA ILE A 104 9.13 1.72 0.24
C ILE A 104 9.35 3.21 -0.04
N GLU A 105 9.82 3.54 -1.23
CA GLU A 105 10.11 4.91 -1.67
C GLU A 105 8.84 5.76 -1.83
N ALA A 106 7.71 5.13 -2.12
CA ALA A 106 6.42 5.80 -2.28
C ALA A 106 5.65 6.00 -0.96
N LEU A 107 5.90 5.16 0.05
CA LEU A 107 5.15 5.19 1.31
C LEU A 107 5.24 6.54 2.06
N PRO A 108 6.34 7.31 2.04
CA PRO A 108 6.34 8.66 2.62
C PRO A 108 5.29 9.58 2.00
N ALA A 109 5.00 9.43 0.70
CA ALA A 109 3.94 10.18 0.05
C ALA A 109 2.56 9.80 0.59
N ALA A 110 2.27 8.49 0.66
CA ALA A 110 1.05 8.00 1.28
C ALA A 110 0.91 8.49 2.74
N LEU A 111 1.99 8.42 3.53
CA LEU A 111 1.99 8.88 4.91
C LEU A 111 1.73 10.38 5.04
N ALA A 112 2.26 11.21 4.13
CA ALA A 112 2.03 12.65 4.14
C ALA A 112 0.58 13.01 3.82
N TRP A 113 0.01 12.40 2.78
CA TRP A 113 -1.25 12.82 2.15
C TRP A 113 -2.51 12.43 2.92
N HIS A 114 -2.38 11.57 3.94
CA HIS A 114 -3.52 11.09 4.72
C HIS A 114 -3.36 11.38 6.22
N PRO A 115 -4.45 11.68 6.94
CA PRO A 115 -4.45 11.62 8.40
C PRO A 115 -4.44 10.16 8.87
N TRP A 116 -3.77 9.89 10.00
CA TRP A 116 -3.59 8.53 10.52
C TRP A 116 -4.18 8.34 11.92
N ASN A 117 -4.87 7.23 12.13
CA ASN A 117 -5.26 6.76 13.45
C ASN A 117 -4.04 6.10 14.12
N VAL A 118 -3.34 6.90 14.95
CA VAL A 118 -2.09 6.48 15.62
C VAL A 118 -2.23 5.18 16.42
N PRO A 119 -3.29 4.94 17.22
CA PRO A 119 -3.54 3.64 17.83
C PRO A 119 -3.60 2.48 16.84
N LEU A 120 -4.35 2.61 15.74
CA LEU A 120 -4.48 1.54 14.75
C LEU A 120 -3.17 1.29 13.99
N LEU A 121 -2.46 2.35 13.59
CA LEU A 121 -1.17 2.22 12.89
C LEU A 121 -0.16 1.45 13.73
N ARG A 122 -0.13 1.74 15.05
CA ARG A 122 0.70 1.00 15.98
C ARG A 122 0.23 -0.44 16.16
N ALA A 123 -1.09 -0.66 16.35
CA ALA A 123 -1.65 -2.00 16.56
C ALA A 123 -1.38 -2.92 15.36
N PHE A 124 -1.68 -2.47 14.14
CA PHE A 124 -1.40 -3.24 12.93
C PHE A 124 0.09 -3.46 12.71
N GLY A 125 0.93 -2.43 12.95
CA GLY A 125 2.38 -2.60 12.93
C GLY A 125 2.86 -3.66 13.93
N GLN A 126 2.28 -3.72 15.14
CA GLN A 126 2.63 -4.72 16.15
C GLN A 126 2.18 -6.13 15.76
N THR A 127 0.97 -6.28 15.23
CA THR A 127 0.45 -7.56 14.70
C THR A 127 1.31 -8.08 13.56
N ALA A 128 1.79 -7.18 12.69
CA ALA A 128 2.73 -7.49 11.61
C ALA A 128 4.17 -7.74 12.09
N GLY A 129 4.47 -7.49 13.36
CA GLY A 129 5.78 -7.69 13.98
C GLY A 129 6.49 -6.39 14.40
N ARG A 130 7.27 -6.45 15.49
CA ARG A 130 7.96 -5.29 16.08
C ARG A 130 8.84 -4.53 15.08
N GLN A 131 9.43 -5.24 14.11
CA GLN A 131 10.24 -4.66 13.04
C GLN A 131 9.41 -3.75 12.13
N THR A 132 8.19 -4.16 11.79
CA THR A 132 7.24 -3.37 10.99
C THR A 132 6.91 -2.03 11.67
N VAL A 133 6.74 -2.00 12.99
CA VAL A 133 6.55 -0.75 13.74
C VAL A 133 7.72 0.22 13.53
N TYR A 134 8.96 -0.28 13.56
CA TYR A 134 10.14 0.54 13.35
C TYR A 134 10.28 1.01 11.90
N ARG A 135 9.93 0.17 10.93
CA ARG A 135 9.87 0.56 9.51
C ARG A 135 8.86 1.68 9.27
N ILE A 136 7.66 1.57 9.87
CA ILE A 136 6.64 2.65 9.82
C ILE A 136 7.19 3.92 10.45
N ALA A 137 7.83 3.83 11.63
CA ALA A 137 8.36 4.99 12.33
C ALA A 137 9.49 5.66 11.54
N TRP A 138 10.38 4.88 10.94
CA TRP A 138 11.41 5.37 10.04
C TRP A 138 10.84 6.12 8.83
N LEU A 139 9.82 5.57 8.15
CA LEU A 139 9.18 6.25 7.03
C LEU A 139 8.40 7.50 7.46
N ALA A 140 7.73 7.47 8.61
CA ALA A 140 7.07 8.65 9.18
C ALA A 140 8.08 9.77 9.50
N ASP A 141 9.26 9.40 9.97
CA ASP A 141 10.34 10.32 10.28
C ASP A 141 11.01 10.89 9.03
N ILE A 142 11.22 10.08 7.98
CA ILE A 142 11.57 10.56 6.63
C ILE A 142 10.53 11.56 6.12
N THR A 143 9.25 11.23 6.24
CA THR A 143 8.13 12.08 5.79
C THR A 143 8.19 13.46 6.46
N LEU A 144 8.35 13.49 7.79
CA LEU A 144 8.46 14.72 8.56
C LEU A 144 9.75 15.50 8.27
N ALA A 145 10.86 14.81 7.99
CA ALA A 145 12.10 15.44 7.59
C ALA A 145 11.96 16.11 6.22
N ILE A 146 11.33 15.45 5.24
CA ILE A 146 11.06 16.03 3.92
C ILE A 146 10.16 17.25 4.06
N ASP A 147 9.04 17.13 4.79
CA ASP A 147 8.12 18.26 5.03
C ASP A 147 8.83 19.45 5.68
N LYS A 148 9.71 19.21 6.66
CA LYS A 148 10.47 20.26 7.35
C LYS A 148 11.49 20.96 6.46
N HIS A 149 12.22 20.21 5.64
CA HIS A 149 13.35 20.75 4.87
C HIS A 149 12.96 21.29 3.50
N PHE A 150 11.92 20.72 2.89
CA PHE A 150 11.56 21.01 1.50
C PHE A 150 10.09 21.39 1.31
N GLY A 151 9.23 21.12 2.30
CA GLY A 151 7.80 21.03 2.10
C GLY A 151 7.42 19.73 1.37
N PHE A 152 6.34 19.09 1.79
CA PHE A 152 5.89 17.86 1.14
C PHE A 152 5.04 18.16 -0.11
N PRO A 153 5.22 17.47 -1.25
CA PRO A 153 4.34 17.61 -2.41
C PRO A 153 2.88 17.34 -2.01
N LEU A 154 1.92 18.20 -2.40
CA LEU A 154 0.50 18.18 -1.93
C LEU A 154 0.30 18.47 -0.43
N GLY A 155 1.35 18.87 0.29
CA GLY A 155 1.30 19.13 1.72
C GLY A 155 1.31 17.86 2.59
N CYS A 156 1.30 18.06 3.90
CA CYS A 156 1.37 16.99 4.89
C CYS A 156 0.25 17.12 5.93
N PRO A 157 -1.04 16.90 5.55
CA PRO A 157 -2.15 16.90 6.52
C PRO A 157 -1.92 15.92 7.68
N GLY A 158 -1.22 14.81 7.44
CA GLY A 158 -0.85 13.81 8.45
C GLY A 158 0.22 14.24 9.45
N ARG A 159 0.80 15.44 9.34
CA ARG A 159 1.99 15.87 10.12
C ARG A 159 1.83 15.66 11.63
N LYS A 160 0.69 16.10 12.19
CA LYS A 160 0.42 15.97 13.64
C LYS A 160 0.26 14.51 14.07
N SER A 161 -0.39 13.67 13.27
CA SER A 161 -0.54 12.24 13.57
C SER A 161 0.80 11.50 13.48
N LEU A 162 1.63 11.79 12.47
CA LEU A 162 2.95 11.17 12.33
C LEU A 162 3.88 11.57 13.47
N ALA A 163 3.93 12.86 13.83
CA ALA A 163 4.72 13.32 14.98
C ALA A 163 4.28 12.61 16.28
N ARG A 164 2.97 12.50 16.52
CA ARG A 164 2.43 11.77 17.67
C ARG A 164 2.78 10.29 17.63
N PHE A 165 2.76 9.67 16.45
CA PHE A 165 3.18 8.28 16.28
C PHE A 165 4.66 8.09 16.68
N LEU A 166 5.56 8.95 16.20
CA LEU A 166 6.98 8.90 16.56
C LEU A 166 7.21 9.05 18.07
N THR A 167 6.49 9.95 18.75
CA THR A 167 6.62 10.09 20.22
C THR A 167 6.19 8.85 21.02
N ARG A 168 5.45 7.93 20.39
CA ARG A 168 4.93 6.70 21.02
C ARG A 168 5.75 5.46 20.67
N VAL A 169 6.69 5.56 19.74
CA VAL A 169 7.55 4.46 19.32
C VAL A 169 8.97 4.76 19.80
N GLN A 170 9.48 3.93 20.70
CA GLN A 170 10.88 4.01 21.13
C GLN A 170 11.80 3.45 20.04
N PRO A 171 12.87 4.17 19.67
CA PRO A 171 13.87 3.66 18.74
C PRO A 171 14.52 2.37 19.26
N PRO A 172 14.92 1.44 18.36
CA PRO A 172 15.69 0.27 18.75
C PRO A 172 17.04 0.70 19.37
N GLY A 173 17.35 0.23 20.58
CA GLY A 173 18.63 0.48 21.25
C GLY A 173 18.61 1.46 22.43
N GLU A 174 17.50 2.14 22.72
CA GLU A 174 17.36 2.86 24.00
C GLU A 174 17.21 1.91 25.20
N ASP A 175 16.82 0.67 24.94
CA ASP A 175 16.68 -0.36 25.96
C ASP A 175 18.05 -1.00 26.25
N ARG A 176 18.67 -0.59 27.36
CA ARG A 176 19.99 -1.04 27.83
C ARG A 176 20.12 -2.56 28.03
N SER A 177 19.02 -3.30 27.91
CA SER A 177 18.93 -4.73 28.20
C SER A 177 19.06 -5.66 26.99
N THR A 178 19.13 -5.14 25.75
CA THR A 178 19.07 -6.00 24.55
C THR A 178 20.38 -6.13 23.79
N THR A 179 20.68 -7.37 23.38
CA THR A 179 21.75 -7.74 22.45
C THR A 179 21.74 -6.84 21.21
N PRO A 180 22.92 -6.52 20.61
CA PRO A 180 23.01 -5.68 19.43
C PRO A 180 22.10 -6.23 18.32
N ARG A 181 21.04 -5.49 18.02
CA ARG A 181 20.10 -5.91 16.98
C ARG A 181 20.76 -5.68 15.62
N SER A 182 20.74 -6.70 14.76
CA SER A 182 21.18 -6.57 13.38
C SER A 182 20.43 -5.42 12.70
N LEU A 183 21.15 -4.67 11.86
CA LEU A 183 20.55 -3.63 11.02
C LEU A 183 19.51 -4.27 10.11
N ASP A 184 18.33 -3.67 10.05
CA ASP A 184 17.27 -4.07 9.12
C ASP A 184 17.60 -3.52 7.73
N GLY A 185 18.06 -4.41 6.84
CA GLY A 185 18.43 -4.04 5.47
C GLY A 185 17.27 -3.95 4.49
N LEU A 186 16.04 -4.30 4.87
CA LEU A 186 14.90 -4.41 3.93
C LEU A 186 15.22 -5.27 2.68
N GLY A 187 16.09 -6.28 2.83
CA GLY A 187 16.59 -7.11 1.72
C GLY A 187 17.65 -6.46 0.84
N ARG A 188 17.94 -5.17 1.05
CA ARG A 188 18.84 -4.35 0.23
C ARG A 188 19.65 -3.38 1.10
N PRO A 189 20.55 -3.92 1.95
CA PRO A 189 21.37 -3.08 2.82
C PRO A 189 22.23 -2.13 1.97
N THR A 190 22.45 -0.91 2.46
CA THR A 190 23.42 -0.02 1.79
C THR A 190 24.83 -0.58 1.97
N GLU A 191 25.59 -0.59 0.88
CA GLU A 191 27.03 -0.87 0.89
C GLU A 191 27.83 0.35 1.38
N GLN A 192 27.20 1.52 1.42
CA GLN A 192 27.85 2.75 1.85
C GLN A 192 27.95 2.78 3.38
N GLY A 193 29.17 2.76 3.90
CA GLY A 193 29.44 2.70 5.35
C GLY A 193 28.93 3.89 6.18
N ARG A 194 28.37 4.95 5.56
CA ARG A 194 27.82 6.12 6.27
C ARG A 194 26.30 6.18 6.16
N LEU A 195 25.63 5.72 7.22
CA LEU A 195 24.17 5.81 7.34
C LEU A 195 23.70 7.22 7.72
N HIS A 196 22.63 7.67 7.05
CA HIS A 196 21.95 8.91 7.38
C HIS A 196 21.45 8.90 8.86
N PRO A 197 21.41 10.04 9.58
CA PRO A 197 21.02 10.07 11.00
C PRO A 197 19.66 9.40 11.29
N ILE A 198 18.67 9.57 10.42
CA ILE A 198 17.34 8.94 10.55
C ILE A 198 17.45 7.41 10.47
N TRP A 199 18.25 6.88 9.57
CA TRP A 199 18.47 5.43 9.39
C TRP A 199 19.11 4.83 10.63
N ARG A 200 20.16 5.50 11.14
CA ARG A 200 20.85 5.10 12.37
C ARG A 200 19.90 5.06 13.56
N ARG A 201 19.07 6.09 13.74
CA ARG A 201 18.07 6.13 14.82
C ARG A 201 17.16 4.91 14.81
N TRP A 202 16.71 4.47 13.63
CA TRP A 202 15.76 3.35 13.52
C TRP A 202 16.40 1.99 13.25
N HIS A 203 17.74 1.87 13.29
CA HIS A 203 18.49 0.66 12.92
C HIS A 203 18.10 0.10 11.54
N ILE A 204 17.84 0.97 10.57
CA ILE A 204 17.51 0.58 9.19
C ILE A 204 18.67 0.94 8.27
N SER A 205 19.00 0.05 7.34
CA SER A 205 19.97 0.24 6.27
C SER A 205 19.25 0.21 4.94
N TYR A 206 19.27 1.32 4.21
CA TYR A 206 18.59 1.45 2.93
C TYR A 206 19.34 2.44 2.05
N ALA A 207 19.51 2.12 0.77
CA ALA A 207 20.42 2.84 -0.13
C ALA A 207 19.94 4.24 -0.54
N ALA A 208 18.62 4.47 -0.55
CA ALA A 208 18.04 5.76 -0.94
C ALA A 208 18.31 6.86 0.11
N ASP A 209 18.47 8.10 -0.33
CA ASP A 209 18.50 9.28 0.54
C ASP A 209 17.16 10.04 0.54
N LEU A 210 17.06 11.14 1.29
CA LEU A 210 15.83 11.94 1.38
C LEU A 210 15.38 12.53 0.03
N THR A 211 16.30 12.77 -0.90
CA THR A 211 15.98 13.32 -2.23
C THR A 211 15.24 12.30 -3.07
N VAL A 212 15.66 11.03 -3.03
CA VAL A 212 14.97 9.92 -3.72
C VAL A 212 13.51 9.80 -3.29
N PHE A 213 13.23 9.82 -1.97
CA PHE A 213 11.85 9.77 -1.47
C PHE A 213 11.02 10.99 -1.88
N ARG A 214 11.63 12.19 -1.91
CA ARG A 214 10.96 13.41 -2.33
C ARG A 214 10.64 13.39 -3.82
N ASP A 215 11.60 13.01 -4.65
CA ASP A 215 11.44 12.92 -6.11
C ASP A 215 10.37 11.90 -6.46
N ARG A 216 10.34 10.77 -5.72
CA ARG A 216 9.27 9.78 -5.82
C ARG A 216 7.89 10.36 -5.50
N ALA A 217 7.78 11.18 -4.45
CA ALA A 217 6.51 11.84 -4.10
C ALA A 217 6.07 12.87 -5.16
N GLU A 218 6.99 13.65 -5.74
CA GLU A 218 6.67 14.57 -6.85
C GLU A 218 6.23 13.81 -8.10
N HIS A 219 6.87 12.68 -8.42
CA HIS A 219 6.47 11.82 -9.54
C HIS A 219 5.03 11.31 -9.37
N LEU A 220 4.69 10.78 -8.20
CA LEU A 220 3.33 10.32 -7.91
C LEU A 220 2.29 11.44 -7.99
N LYS A 221 2.63 12.64 -7.49
CA LYS A 221 1.79 13.83 -7.64
C LYS A 221 1.57 14.20 -9.10
N ALA A 222 2.60 14.12 -9.94
CA ALA A 222 2.49 14.40 -11.37
C ALA A 222 1.53 13.42 -12.08
N LEU A 223 1.60 12.13 -11.72
CA LEU A 223 0.67 11.11 -12.21
C LEU A 223 -0.77 11.36 -11.74
N LEU A 224 -0.95 11.71 -10.46
CA LEU A 224 -2.27 12.06 -9.89
C LEU A 224 -2.90 13.28 -10.57
N ALA A 225 -2.09 14.24 -11.02
CA ALA A 225 -2.55 15.43 -11.74
C ALA A 225 -2.99 15.15 -13.19
N GLY A 226 -2.88 13.91 -13.68
CA GLY A 226 -3.34 13.53 -15.01
C GLY A 226 -2.49 14.13 -16.14
N LYS A 227 -1.21 14.44 -15.88
CA LYS A 227 -0.29 14.72 -16.97
C LYS A 227 0.11 13.35 -17.56
N PRO A 228 -0.38 12.94 -18.75
CA PRO A 228 0.28 11.85 -19.46
C PRO A 228 1.75 12.26 -19.54
N MET A 229 2.66 11.37 -19.13
CA MET A 229 4.08 11.63 -19.25
C MET A 229 4.32 12.06 -20.69
N GLY A 230 4.73 13.32 -20.86
CA GLY A 230 5.17 13.81 -22.14
C GLY A 230 6.15 12.78 -22.68
N GLU A 231 5.87 12.33 -23.90
CA GLU A 231 6.85 11.73 -24.77
C GLU A 231 8.16 12.46 -24.51
N GLY A 232 9.13 11.78 -23.89
CA GLY A 232 10.50 12.27 -23.89
C GLY A 232 10.87 12.54 -25.34
N PRO A 233 11.71 13.54 -25.63
CA PRO A 233 12.03 13.91 -27.00
C PRO A 233 12.54 12.67 -27.73
N HIS A 234 11.67 12.06 -28.54
CA HIS A 234 12.09 11.14 -29.58
C HIS A 234 12.93 12.01 -30.50
N GLN A 235 14.24 11.90 -30.33
CA GLN A 235 15.19 12.38 -31.31
C GLN A 235 14.93 11.56 -32.58
N ASP A 236 14.01 12.04 -33.42
CA ASP A 236 13.93 11.64 -34.82
C ASP A 236 15.16 12.19 -35.53
N GLY A 237 16.29 11.50 -35.32
CA GLY A 237 17.44 11.56 -36.19
C GLY A 237 17.14 10.80 -37.48
N ARG A 238 16.29 11.37 -38.34
CA ARG A 238 16.25 11.04 -39.77
C ARG A 238 16.65 12.27 -40.57
N THR A 239 17.94 12.36 -40.83
CA THR A 239 18.47 13.17 -41.93
C THR A 239 18.37 12.32 -43.20
N ASP A 240 17.40 12.64 -44.05
CA ASP A 240 17.41 12.13 -45.43
C ASP A 240 18.55 12.84 -46.21
N PRO A 241 19.34 12.11 -47.02
CA PRO A 241 20.36 12.73 -47.85
C PRO A 241 19.74 13.44 -49.07
N PRO A 242 20.39 14.49 -49.59
CA PRO A 242 19.89 15.21 -50.76
C PRO A 242 20.00 14.36 -52.02
N ILE A 243 18.90 14.25 -52.75
CA ILE A 243 18.88 13.70 -54.11
C ILE A 243 19.46 14.78 -55.03
N THR A 244 20.70 14.57 -55.47
CA THR A 244 21.28 15.30 -56.62
C THR A 244 20.78 14.70 -57.92
N GLY A 245 20.18 15.54 -58.75
CA GLY A 245 20.00 15.30 -60.20
C GLY A 245 21.20 15.77 -61.00
#